data_AF-W4M7U4-F1
#
_entry.id   AF-W4M7U4-F1
#
_cell.length_a   1.000
_cell.length_b   1.000
_cell.length_c   1.000
_cell.angle_alpha   90.00
_cell.angle_beta   90.00
_cell.angle_gamma   90.00
#
_symmetry.space_group_name_H-M   'P 1'
#
loop_
_entity.id
_entity.type
_entity.pdbx_description
1 polymer ?
#
loop_
_entity_poly.entity_id
_entity_poly.type
_entity_poly.pdbx_seq_one_letter_code
_entity_poly.pdbx_strand_id
1 'polypeptide(L)'
;MARIALDLENPVDLALLKTTGWRIAPGLVPGESNQGLTAELRESPARLADYDDTWWEQDGDIQERRSIGFTFAWYRIRLTIPSEVRGEDITGRRIWFETNVDNYGEVYVDGQIDRVNWVITGNNVGKRIRIEDSAVPWYGACDCRFSL
;
A
#
# COMPACT_ATOMS: atom_id res chain seq x y z
N MET A 1 -0.31 8.54 -25.24
CA MET A 1 -1.08 9.06 -24.09
C MET A 1 -0.08 9.42 -23.00
N ALA A 2 -0.16 10.61 -22.42
CA ALA A 2 0.81 11.03 -21.40
C ALA A 2 0.58 10.26 -20.10
N ARG A 3 1.67 9.91 -19.41
CA ARG A 3 1.60 9.32 -18.06
C ARG A 3 1.22 10.43 -17.08
N ILE A 4 0.17 10.20 -16.31
CA ILE A 4 -0.16 11.00 -15.14
C ILE A 4 0.43 10.29 -13.93
N ALA A 5 1.18 11.00 -13.09
CA ALA A 5 1.73 10.49 -11.85
C ALA A 5 1.18 11.31 -10.69
N LEU A 6 0.71 10.61 -9.66
CA LEU A 6 0.28 11.18 -8.39
C LEU A 6 1.27 10.71 -7.33
N ASP A 7 1.82 11.66 -6.57
CA ASP A 7 2.77 11.39 -5.50
C ASP A 7 2.01 11.12 -4.19
N LEU A 8 2.17 9.92 -3.64
CA LEU A 8 1.50 9.48 -2.41
C LEU A 8 2.15 10.05 -1.14
N GLU A 9 3.15 10.93 -1.28
CA GLU A 9 3.72 11.77 -0.21
C GLU A 9 3.26 13.23 -0.31
N ASN A 10 2.61 13.61 -1.42
CA ASN A 10 2.20 14.98 -1.67
C ASN A 10 0.74 15.22 -1.24
N PRO A 11 0.46 16.14 -0.30
CA PRO A 11 -0.90 16.41 0.18
C PRO A 11 -1.90 16.83 -0.91
N VAL A 12 -1.44 17.51 -1.97
CA VAL A 12 -2.30 17.94 -3.09
C VAL A 12 -2.76 16.73 -3.90
N ASP A 13 -1.87 15.77 -4.14
CA ASP A 13 -2.20 14.56 -4.88
C ASP A 13 -3.03 13.57 -4.04
N LEU A 14 -2.75 13.48 -2.73
CA LEU A 14 -3.59 12.73 -1.78
C LEU A 14 -5.03 13.27 -1.75
N ALA A 15 -5.21 14.59 -1.80
CA ALA A 15 -6.54 15.20 -1.86
C ALA A 15 -7.31 14.81 -3.15
N LEU A 16 -6.63 14.67 -4.29
CA LEU A 16 -7.24 14.18 -5.54
C LEU A 16 -7.72 12.72 -5.40
N LEU A 17 -7.03 11.94 -4.60
CA LEU A 17 -7.35 10.54 -4.28
C LEU A 17 -8.32 10.38 -3.09
N LYS A 18 -8.83 11.50 -2.55
CA LYS A 18 -9.74 11.54 -1.39
C LYS A 18 -9.19 10.80 -0.17
N THR A 19 -7.90 10.97 0.09
CA THR A 19 -7.22 10.36 1.23
C THR A 19 -6.37 11.41 1.96
N THR A 20 -6.12 11.18 3.24
CA THR A 20 -5.31 12.08 4.07
C THR A 20 -3.85 11.64 4.14
N GLY A 21 -3.57 10.36 3.89
CA GLY A 21 -2.22 9.81 3.93
C GLY A 21 -2.19 8.32 4.24
N TRP A 22 -1.03 7.87 4.69
CA TRP A 22 -0.76 6.49 5.02
C TRP A 22 -1.14 6.16 6.46
N ARG A 23 -1.63 4.94 6.66
CA ARG A 23 -1.78 4.32 7.97
C ARG A 23 -0.66 3.34 8.19
N ILE A 24 0.02 3.45 9.32
CA ILE A 24 1.23 2.65 9.58
C ILE A 24 1.11 1.90 10.90
N ALA A 25 1.47 0.62 10.89
CA ALA A 25 1.60 -0.13 12.13
C ALA A 25 2.75 -1.15 12.08
N PRO A 26 3.47 -1.33 13.20
CA PRO A 26 4.53 -2.32 13.30
C PRO A 26 3.98 -3.73 13.54
N GLY A 27 4.77 -4.72 13.17
CA GLY A 27 4.56 -6.13 13.43
C GLY A 27 3.90 -6.91 12.30
N LEU A 28 4.06 -8.24 12.34
CA LEU A 28 3.45 -9.14 11.36
C LEU A 28 1.93 -9.12 11.54
N VAL A 29 1.48 -9.20 12.80
CA VAL A 29 0.10 -8.92 13.22
C VAL A 29 0.15 -7.73 14.17
N PRO A 30 -0.23 -6.53 13.70
CA PRO A 30 -0.21 -5.33 14.52
C PRO A 30 -0.96 -5.50 15.85
N GLY A 31 -0.39 -4.98 16.93
CA GLY A 31 -1.01 -4.95 18.27
C GLY A 31 -0.85 -6.24 19.08
N GLU A 32 -0.44 -7.35 18.45
CA GLU A 32 -0.25 -8.62 19.11
C GLU A 32 1.08 -8.71 19.88
N SER A 33 1.08 -9.57 20.90
CA SER A 33 2.32 -9.94 21.60
C SER A 33 3.35 -10.53 20.62
N ASN A 34 4.63 -10.31 20.88
CA ASN A 34 5.73 -10.72 19.98
C ASN A 34 5.51 -10.28 18.52
N GLN A 35 4.84 -9.14 18.29
CA GLN A 35 4.51 -8.62 16.96
C GLN A 35 3.72 -9.59 16.07
N GLY A 36 3.03 -10.57 16.66
CA GLY A 36 2.29 -11.60 15.92
C GLY A 36 3.14 -12.75 15.37
N LEU A 37 4.43 -12.83 15.69
CA LEU A 37 5.32 -13.92 15.27
C LEU A 37 5.06 -15.19 16.09
N THR A 38 4.02 -15.92 15.68
CA THR A 38 3.67 -17.23 16.22
C THR A 38 3.88 -18.31 15.16
N ALA A 39 4.41 -19.46 15.57
CA ALA A 39 4.62 -20.58 14.68
C ALA A 39 3.30 -21.00 13.99
N GLU A 40 3.41 -21.45 12.74
CA GLU A 40 2.28 -21.94 11.93
C GLU A 40 1.21 -20.89 11.60
N LEU A 41 1.47 -19.60 11.87
CA LEU A 41 0.63 -18.53 11.33
C LEU A 41 0.67 -18.58 9.80
N ARG A 42 -0.48 -18.88 9.20
CA ARG A 42 -0.58 -18.99 7.73
C ARG A 42 -0.54 -17.63 7.07
N GLU A 43 -1.28 -16.67 7.61
CA GLU A 43 -1.45 -15.33 7.04
C GLU A 43 -1.74 -14.33 8.15
N SER A 44 -1.38 -13.07 7.93
CA SER A 44 -1.73 -11.99 8.85
C SER A 44 -3.09 -11.39 8.49
N PRO A 45 -4.00 -11.18 9.45
CA PRO A 45 -5.31 -10.57 9.20
C PRO A 45 -5.21 -9.12 8.73
N ALA A 46 -4.10 -8.42 9.01
CA ALA A 46 -3.86 -7.05 8.55
C ALA A 46 -3.87 -6.92 7.02
N ARG A 47 -3.75 -8.03 6.28
CA ARG A 47 -3.88 -8.07 4.83
C ARG A 47 -5.31 -7.86 4.32
N LEU A 48 -6.34 -8.06 5.15
CA LEU A 48 -7.74 -8.08 4.72
C LEU A 48 -8.27 -6.65 4.53
N ALA A 49 -9.02 -6.39 3.46
CA ALA A 49 -9.52 -5.05 3.10
C ALA A 49 -10.34 -4.38 4.23
N ASP A 50 -11.08 -5.19 4.97
CA ASP A 50 -11.96 -4.80 6.08
C ASP A 50 -11.28 -4.83 7.45
N TYR A 51 -9.98 -5.13 7.52
CA TYR A 51 -9.24 -5.10 8.78
C TYR A 51 -9.29 -3.70 9.42
N ASP A 52 -9.57 -3.66 10.73
CA ASP A 52 -9.66 -2.43 11.49
C ASP A 52 -8.27 -1.85 11.75
N ASP A 53 -7.99 -0.76 11.05
CA ASP A 53 -6.76 0.02 11.04
C ASP A 53 -6.96 1.43 11.66
N THR A 54 -8.09 1.67 12.34
CA THR A 54 -8.41 2.99 12.91
C THR A 54 -7.47 3.41 14.03
N TRP A 55 -6.81 2.45 14.66
CA TRP A 55 -5.87 2.64 15.78
C TRP A 55 -4.40 2.68 15.32
N TRP A 56 -4.12 2.52 14.03
CA TRP A 56 -2.78 2.67 13.45
C TRP A 56 -2.35 4.14 13.47
N GLU A 57 -1.04 4.41 13.30
CA GLU A 57 -0.52 5.75 13.06
C GLU A 57 -1.24 6.36 11.86
N GLN A 58 -1.93 7.49 12.04
CA GLN A 58 -2.67 8.16 10.97
C GLN A 58 -1.79 9.23 10.32
N ASP A 59 -1.92 9.37 8.99
CA ASP A 59 -1.15 10.32 8.18
C ASP A 59 0.37 10.19 8.40
N GLY A 60 0.82 8.94 8.53
CA GLY A 60 2.18 8.62 8.92
C GLY A 60 3.20 8.94 7.82
N ASP A 61 4.39 9.38 8.26
CA ASP A 61 5.50 9.69 7.35
C ASP A 61 6.17 8.41 6.86
N ILE A 62 5.99 8.06 5.59
CA ILE A 62 6.58 6.85 5.01
C ILE A 62 8.11 6.90 4.89
N GLN A 63 8.73 8.08 5.00
CA GLN A 63 10.19 8.25 4.97
C GLN A 63 10.84 8.02 6.33
N GLU A 64 10.07 8.01 7.43
CA GLU A 64 10.60 7.74 8.75
C GLU A 64 11.13 6.28 8.84
N ARG A 65 12.36 6.16 9.34
CA ARG A 65 13.05 4.88 9.50
C ARG A 65 12.55 4.16 10.74
N ARG A 66 11.76 3.10 10.53
CA ARG A 66 11.12 2.33 11.61
C ARG A 66 11.82 1.01 11.97
N SER A 67 12.78 0.56 11.15
CA SER A 67 13.39 -0.76 11.31
C SER A 67 14.32 -0.84 12.52
N ILE A 68 14.08 -1.84 13.37
CA ILE A 68 14.93 -2.19 14.52
C ILE A 68 15.05 -3.71 14.57
N GLY A 69 16.18 -4.25 14.11
CA GLY A 69 16.37 -5.69 13.99
C GLY A 69 15.42 -6.31 12.96
N PHE A 70 14.90 -7.50 13.24
CA PHE A 70 13.93 -8.18 12.39
C PHE A 70 12.56 -7.49 12.52
N THR A 71 12.09 -6.87 11.43
CA THR A 71 10.97 -5.93 11.45
C THR A 71 9.91 -6.32 10.43
N PHE A 72 8.65 -6.31 10.86
CA PHE A 72 7.51 -6.22 9.96
C PHE A 72 6.85 -4.86 10.14
N ALA A 73 6.35 -4.30 9.05
CA ALA A 73 5.53 -3.10 9.10
C ALA A 73 4.47 -3.15 8.01
N TRP A 74 3.30 -2.61 8.33
CA TRP A 74 2.20 -2.42 7.41
C TRP A 74 2.07 -0.95 7.07
N TYR A 75 1.87 -0.67 5.79
CA TYR A 75 1.59 0.65 5.25
C TYR A 75 0.32 0.51 4.44
N ARG A 76 -0.77 1.09 4.92
CA ARG A 76 -2.11 0.98 4.33
C ARG A 76 -2.56 2.35 3.84
N ILE A 77 -3.08 2.41 2.62
CA ILE A 77 -3.72 3.61 2.09
C ILE A 77 -5.06 3.25 1.45
N ARG A 78 -6.13 3.91 1.91
CA ARG A 78 -7.44 3.86 1.26
C ARG A 78 -7.54 5.03 0.30
N LEU A 79 -7.87 4.77 -0.96
CA LEU A 79 -7.94 5.79 -2.00
C LEU A 79 -9.18 5.63 -2.86
N THR A 80 -9.60 6.74 -3.45
CA THR A 80 -10.63 6.77 -4.49
C THR A 80 -9.98 7.15 -5.81
N ILE A 81 -10.08 6.30 -6.82
CA ILE A 81 -9.67 6.67 -8.18
C ILE A 81 -10.77 7.53 -8.80
N PRO A 82 -10.50 8.81 -9.12
CA PRO A 82 -11.49 9.68 -9.75
C PRO A 82 -11.68 9.32 -11.24
N SER A 83 -12.74 9.82 -11.87
CA SER A 83 -12.90 9.73 -13.34
C SER A 83 -11.95 10.65 -14.10
N GLU A 84 -11.45 11.70 -13.45
CA GLU A 84 -10.60 12.73 -14.03
C GLU A 84 -9.45 13.07 -13.08
N VAL A 85 -8.25 13.29 -13.62
CA VAL A 85 -7.11 13.81 -12.88
C VAL A 85 -6.57 15.04 -13.61
N ARG A 86 -6.56 16.19 -12.93
CA ARG A 86 -6.01 17.46 -13.45
C ARG A 86 -6.56 17.87 -14.82
N GLY A 87 -7.87 17.73 -15.07
CA GLY A 87 -8.48 18.08 -16.36
C GLY A 87 -8.51 16.95 -17.40
N GLU A 88 -7.90 15.80 -17.12
CA GLU A 88 -7.85 14.67 -18.05
C GLU A 88 -8.71 13.51 -17.60
N ASP A 89 -9.63 13.07 -18.46
CA ASP A 89 -10.35 11.80 -18.30
C ASP A 89 -9.35 10.63 -18.30
N ILE A 90 -9.43 9.82 -17.26
CA ILE A 90 -8.56 8.65 -17.07
C ILE A 90 -9.25 7.33 -17.37
N THR A 91 -10.53 7.34 -17.77
CA THR A 91 -11.29 6.15 -18.12
C THR A 91 -10.55 5.31 -19.17
N GLY A 92 -10.41 4.00 -18.92
CA GLY A 92 -9.70 3.10 -19.84
C GLY A 92 -8.17 3.15 -19.76
N ARG A 93 -7.57 3.97 -18.89
CA ARG A 93 -6.12 3.98 -18.65
C ARG A 93 -5.72 2.87 -17.69
N ARG A 94 -4.49 2.35 -17.83
CA ARG A 94 -3.94 1.40 -16.85
C ARG A 94 -3.52 2.12 -15.58
N ILE A 95 -3.78 1.51 -14.43
CA ILE A 95 -3.37 2.02 -13.12
C ILE A 95 -2.17 1.21 -12.64
N TRP A 96 -1.12 1.94 -12.26
CA TRP A 96 0.10 1.38 -11.69
C TRP A 96 0.33 1.98 -10.31
N PHE A 97 0.66 1.12 -9.35
CA PHE A 97 1.20 1.52 -8.06
C PHE A 97 2.71 1.33 -8.10
N GLU A 98 3.44 2.36 -7.67
CA GLU A 98 4.90 2.34 -7.67
C GLU A 98 5.39 2.46 -6.24
N THR A 99 6.30 1.59 -5.86
CA THR A 99 6.85 1.55 -4.50
C THR A 99 8.31 1.10 -4.54
N ASN A 100 9.03 1.39 -3.47
CA ASN A 100 10.38 0.88 -3.25
C ASN A 100 10.37 0.14 -1.90
N VAL A 101 10.70 -1.15 -1.95
CA VAL A 101 10.76 -2.02 -0.78
C VAL A 101 12.19 -2.53 -0.67
N ASP A 102 12.73 -2.52 0.54
CA ASP A 102 13.96 -3.23 0.86
C ASP A 102 13.65 -4.65 1.37
N ASN A 103 14.57 -5.59 1.14
CA ASN A 103 14.46 -7.03 1.44
C ASN A 103 13.24 -7.77 0.85
N TYR A 104 12.07 -7.66 1.48
CA TYR A 104 10.86 -8.35 1.05
C TYR A 104 9.62 -7.49 1.26
N GLY A 105 8.75 -7.45 0.24
CA GLY A 105 7.49 -6.74 0.29
C GLY A 105 6.37 -7.55 -0.34
N GLU A 106 5.16 -7.33 0.14
CA GLU A 106 3.93 -7.78 -0.50
C GLU A 106 3.00 -6.58 -0.65
N VAL A 107 2.35 -6.48 -1.79
CA VAL A 107 1.27 -5.52 -1.99
C VAL A 107 -0.03 -6.29 -2.14
N TYR A 108 -1.01 -5.88 -1.35
CA TYR A 108 -2.38 -6.34 -1.40
C TYR A 108 -3.24 -5.20 -1.91
N VAL A 109 -4.17 -5.51 -2.80
CA VAL A 109 -5.21 -4.57 -3.26
C VAL A 109 -6.55 -5.20 -2.94
N ASP A 110 -7.38 -4.50 -2.17
CA ASP A 110 -8.66 -5.02 -1.66
C ASP A 110 -8.53 -6.41 -1.05
N GLY A 111 -7.44 -6.63 -0.30
CA GLY A 111 -7.10 -7.88 0.36
C GLY A 111 -6.69 -9.04 -0.55
N GLN A 112 -6.56 -8.81 -1.85
CA GLN A 112 -6.06 -9.75 -2.84
C GLN A 112 -4.58 -9.53 -3.10
N ILE A 113 -3.87 -10.59 -3.48
CA ILE A 113 -2.47 -10.50 -3.89
C ILE A 113 -2.23 -11.36 -5.13
N ASP A 114 -1.56 -10.79 -6.13
CA ASP A 114 -0.94 -11.56 -7.19
C ASP A 114 0.42 -12.08 -6.69
N ARG A 115 0.49 -13.37 -6.37
CA ARG A 115 1.69 -14.01 -5.82
C ARG A 115 2.89 -14.03 -6.78
N VAL A 116 2.68 -13.71 -8.05
CA VAL A 116 3.75 -13.63 -9.06
C VAL A 116 4.20 -12.19 -9.24
N ASN A 117 3.26 -11.25 -9.33
CA ASN A 117 3.55 -9.87 -9.74
C ASN A 117 3.60 -8.86 -8.58
N TRP A 118 2.97 -9.16 -7.44
CA TRP A 118 2.82 -8.20 -6.32
C TRP A 118 3.65 -8.60 -5.10
N VAL A 119 4.49 -9.63 -5.25
CA VAL A 119 5.54 -9.99 -4.29
C VAL A 119 6.84 -9.35 -4.76
N ILE A 120 7.45 -8.55 -3.87
CA ILE A 120 8.61 -7.74 -4.16
C ILE A 120 9.83 -8.37 -3.49
N THR A 121 10.79 -8.79 -4.31
CA THR A 121 12.17 -8.92 -3.83
C THR A 121 12.75 -7.52 -3.71
N GLY A 122 12.98 -7.09 -2.48
CA GLY A 122 13.51 -5.80 -2.16
C GLY A 122 15.00 -5.73 -2.44
N ASN A 123 15.37 -4.81 -3.32
CA ASN A 123 16.74 -4.54 -3.72
C ASN A 123 16.99 -3.03 -3.84
N ASN A 124 16.21 -2.24 -3.08
CA ASN A 124 16.27 -0.77 -3.05
C ASN A 124 16.10 -0.10 -4.44
N VAL A 125 15.29 -0.71 -5.31
CA VAL A 125 14.94 -0.13 -6.61
C VAL A 125 13.43 -0.06 -6.77
N GLY A 126 12.96 0.97 -7.49
CA GLY A 126 11.55 1.16 -7.78
C GLY A 126 10.92 -0.07 -8.44
N LYS A 127 9.78 -0.47 -7.91
CA LYS A 127 8.91 -1.53 -8.43
C LYS A 127 7.61 -0.91 -8.89
N ARG A 128 6.99 -1.54 -9.89
CA ARG A 128 5.68 -1.16 -10.39
C ARG A 128 4.76 -2.35 -10.38
N ILE A 129 3.58 -2.13 -9.86
CA ILE A 129 2.54 -3.13 -9.74
C ILE A 129 1.35 -2.63 -10.53
N ARG A 130 0.90 -3.43 -11.50
CA ARG A 130 -0.31 -3.13 -12.23
C ARG A 130 -1.49 -3.50 -11.34
N ILE A 131 -2.31 -2.51 -10.99
CA ILE A 131 -3.51 -2.70 -10.18
C ILE A 131 -4.72 -2.95 -11.07
N GLU A 132 -4.84 -2.20 -12.17
CA GLU A 132 -6.02 -2.24 -13.03
C GLU A 132 -5.63 -2.04 -14.51
N ASP A 133 -6.28 -2.79 -15.40
CA ASP A 133 -6.03 -2.70 -16.85
C ASP A 133 -6.83 -1.58 -17.50
N SER A 134 -8.00 -1.25 -16.94
CA SER A 134 -8.87 -0.19 -17.43
C SER A 134 -9.47 0.56 -16.25
N ALA A 135 -8.99 1.78 -16.00
CA ALA A 135 -9.46 2.62 -14.93
C ALA A 135 -10.97 2.85 -15.05
N VAL A 136 -11.63 2.55 -13.94
CA VAL A 136 -13.02 2.90 -13.64
C VAL A 136 -13.01 3.64 -12.31
N PRO A 137 -13.97 4.53 -12.04
CA PRO A 137 -14.13 5.09 -10.70
C PRO A 137 -14.24 3.95 -9.68
N TRP A 138 -13.29 3.91 -8.75
CA TRP A 138 -13.15 2.81 -7.78
C TRP A 138 -12.81 3.38 -6.41
N TYR A 139 -13.34 2.74 -5.37
CA TYR A 139 -12.99 2.97 -3.98
C TYR A 139 -12.41 1.66 -3.43
N GLY A 140 -11.17 1.71 -2.95
CA GLY A 140 -10.55 0.53 -2.36
C GLY A 140 -9.26 0.83 -1.60
N ALA A 141 -8.69 -0.23 -1.05
CA ALA A 141 -7.51 -0.18 -0.21
C ALA A 141 -6.31 -0.79 -0.92
N CYS A 142 -5.16 -0.12 -0.84
CA CYS A 142 -3.86 -0.67 -1.20
C CYS A 142 -3.03 -0.82 0.09
N ASP A 143 -2.64 -2.05 0.40
CA ASP A 143 -1.90 -2.40 1.60
C ASP A 143 -0.55 -2.98 1.22
N CYS A 144 0.51 -2.33 1.67
CA CYS A 144 1.86 -2.82 1.50
C CYS A 144 2.33 -3.39 2.83
N ARG A 145 2.63 -4.69 2.85
CA ARG A 145 3.39 -5.32 3.93
C ARG A 145 4.86 -5.28 3.57
N PHE A 146 5.65 -4.72 4.45
CA PHE A 146 7.10 -4.72 4.36
C PHE A 146 7.67 -5.68 5.40
N SER A 147 8.73 -6.40 5.04
CA SER A 147 9.47 -7.29 5.92
C SER A 147 10.96 -7.03 5.70
N LEU A 148 11.61 -6.56 6.77
CA LEU A 148 13.01 -6.11 6.84
C LEU A 148 13.80 -7.00 7.81
#